data_AF-A0A2M7VXB0-F1
#
_entry.id   AF-A0A2M7VXB0-F1
#
_cell.length_a   1.000
_cell.length_b   1.000
_cell.length_c   1.000
_cell.angle_alpha   90.00
_cell.angle_beta   90.00
_cell.angle_gamma   90.00
#
_symmetry.space_group_name_H-M   'P 1'
#
loop_
_entity.id
_entity.type
_entity.pdbx_description
1 polymer ?
#
loop_
_entity_poly.entity_id
_entity_poly.type
_entity_poly.pdbx_seq_one_letter_code
_entity_poly.pdbx_strand_id
1 'polypeptide(L)'
;MTKITQKNFVLSIAEHDSPIIITVPHGGMKQRYSSWLENFFQPRLKANYNQSTKEIPASERIVLGGDFQIWHLVADILKEHPANAVMGLLPRLFIDYNRFIPEIAYTDKRLKTYYEYYHKCISKIIERLLLNHKKVILLDMHGFFRQPLNDKVFDFIIGSNNVNP
;
A
#
# COMPACT_ATOMS: atom_id res chain seq x y z
N MET A 1 -9.71 0.79 -23.92
CA MET A 1 -10.29 1.24 -22.62
C MET A 1 -9.67 0.38 -21.54
N THR A 2 -8.90 0.95 -20.62
CA THR A 2 -8.23 0.20 -19.54
C THR A 2 -9.25 -0.32 -18.54
N LYS A 3 -9.28 -1.62 -18.27
CA LYS A 3 -10.16 -2.21 -17.27
C LYS A 3 -9.56 -2.01 -15.88
N ILE A 4 -10.29 -1.28 -15.06
CA ILE A 4 -10.01 -1.14 -13.64
C ILE A 4 -10.85 -2.16 -12.90
N THR A 5 -10.20 -3.02 -12.10
CA THR A 5 -10.91 -3.97 -11.24
C THR A 5 -10.83 -3.49 -9.80
N GLN A 6 -11.99 -3.38 -9.13
CA GLN A 6 -12.04 -3.12 -7.69
C GLN A 6 -12.68 -4.33 -6.99
N LYS A 7 -11.91 -5.00 -6.14
CA LYS A 7 -12.37 -6.15 -5.35
C LYS A 7 -11.62 -6.22 -4.03
N ASN A 8 -12.28 -6.63 -2.95
CA ASN A 8 -11.65 -6.82 -1.63
C ASN A 8 -10.84 -5.60 -1.15
N PHE A 9 -11.37 -4.39 -1.39
CA PHE A 9 -10.68 -3.13 -1.08
C PHE A 9 -9.30 -2.99 -1.73
N VAL A 10 -9.11 -3.59 -2.90
CA VAL A 10 -7.93 -3.42 -3.74
C VAL A 10 -8.40 -2.95 -5.12
N LEU A 11 -7.76 -1.92 -5.64
CA LEU A 11 -7.90 -1.49 -7.03
C LEU A 11 -6.71 -2.03 -7.82
N SER A 12 -6.97 -2.67 -8.95
CA SER A 12 -5.93 -3.18 -9.83
C SER A 12 -6.17 -2.83 -11.30
N ILE A 13 -5.07 -2.48 -11.96
CA ILE A 13 -4.94 -2.32 -13.41
C ILE A 13 -3.89 -3.34 -13.83
N ALA A 14 -4.34 -4.35 -14.58
CA ALA A 14 -3.53 -5.53 -14.87
C ALA A 14 -3.71 -5.96 -16.33
N GLU A 15 -3.66 -5.02 -17.27
CA GLU A 15 -3.93 -5.30 -18.69
C GLU A 15 -2.80 -4.87 -19.62
N HIS A 16 -1.85 -4.09 -19.11
CA HIS A 16 -0.74 -3.60 -19.92
C HIS A 16 0.36 -4.67 -20.00
N ASP A 17 0.92 -4.88 -21.19
CA ASP A 17 2.12 -5.69 -21.40
C ASP A 17 3.41 -4.92 -21.06
N SER A 18 3.30 -3.78 -20.38
CA SER A 18 4.45 -3.05 -19.85
C SER A 18 5.12 -3.83 -18.72
N PRO A 19 6.47 -3.92 -18.68
CA PRO A 19 7.19 -4.59 -17.59
C PRO A 19 7.18 -3.78 -16.27
N ILE A 20 6.46 -2.65 -16.23
CA ILE A 20 6.38 -1.77 -15.06
C ILE A 20 5.10 -2.07 -14.28
N ILE A 21 5.26 -2.21 -12.96
CA ILE A 21 4.19 -2.32 -11.98
C ILE A 21 4.35 -1.19 -10.96
N ILE A 22 3.27 -0.47 -10.67
CA ILE A 22 3.24 0.57 -9.64
C ILE A 22 2.37 0.09 -8.48
N THR A 23 2.90 0.08 -7.26
CA THR A 23 2.13 -0.25 -6.05
C THR A 23 1.87 0.98 -5.20
N VAL A 24 0.67 1.09 -4.64
CA VAL A 24 0.23 2.18 -3.76
C VAL A 24 -0.42 1.56 -2.51
N PRO A 25 0.38 1.05 -1.56
CA PRO A 25 -0.14 0.30 -0.42
C PRO A 25 -0.98 1.16 0.53
N HIS A 26 -0.72 2.48 0.60
CA HIS A 26 -1.44 3.39 1.50
C HIS A 26 -2.35 4.38 0.78
N GLY A 27 -2.90 4.00 -0.37
CA GLY A 27 -3.82 4.86 -1.14
C GLY A 27 -5.18 5.09 -0.46
N GLY A 28 -5.42 4.46 0.70
CA GLY A 28 -6.74 4.30 1.31
C GLY A 28 -7.62 5.54 1.32
N MET A 29 -8.84 5.39 0.82
CA MET A 29 -9.82 6.47 0.74
C MET A 29 -10.57 6.62 2.07
N LYS A 30 -9.92 7.21 3.07
CA LYS A 30 -10.52 7.41 4.41
C LYS A 30 -11.93 8.00 4.33
N GLN A 31 -12.16 8.96 3.45
CA GLN A 31 -13.46 9.62 3.28
C GLN A 31 -14.56 8.68 2.75
N ARG A 32 -14.20 7.65 1.98
CA ARG A 32 -15.15 6.73 1.34
C ARG A 32 -15.60 5.59 2.25
N TYR A 33 -14.74 5.20 3.20
CA TYR A 33 -14.97 4.03 4.05
C TYR A 33 -14.96 4.35 5.55
N SER A 34 -14.77 5.61 5.96
CA SER A 34 -14.64 6.02 7.36
C SER A 34 -15.82 5.56 8.21
N SER A 35 -17.06 5.82 7.82
CA SER A 35 -18.23 5.48 8.64
C SER A 35 -18.33 3.98 8.93
N TRP A 36 -18.12 3.12 7.92
CA TRP A 36 -18.15 1.67 8.10
C TRP A 36 -16.94 1.17 8.90
N LEU A 37 -15.74 1.65 8.57
CA LEU A 37 -14.51 1.22 9.26
C LEU A 37 -14.47 1.68 10.72
N GLU A 38 -14.94 2.89 11.00
CA GLU A 38 -15.02 3.41 12.35
C GLU A 38 -16.05 2.64 13.16
N ASN A 39 -17.25 2.40 12.62
CA ASN A 39 -18.26 1.63 13.36
C ASN A 39 -17.86 0.16 13.60
N PHE A 40 -17.17 -0.47 12.64
CA PHE A 40 -16.89 -1.90 12.70
C PHE A 40 -15.55 -2.25 13.37
N PHE A 41 -14.55 -1.35 13.31
CA PHE A 41 -13.20 -1.62 13.79
C PHE A 41 -12.67 -0.62 14.84
N GLN A 42 -13.10 0.66 14.88
CA GLN A 42 -12.57 1.61 15.88
C GLN A 42 -12.82 1.23 17.34
N PRO A 43 -14.00 0.68 17.75
CA PRO A 43 -14.21 0.30 19.15
C PRO A 43 -13.14 -0.67 19.67
N ARG A 44 -12.61 -1.54 18.79
CA ARG A 44 -11.57 -2.52 19.11
C ARG A 44 -10.17 -1.92 19.06
N LEU A 45 -9.92 -1.00 18.13
CA LEU A 45 -8.68 -0.23 18.11
C LEU A 45 -8.49 0.57 19.40
N LYS A 46 -9.55 1.23 19.89
CA LYS A 46 -9.50 1.99 21.15
C LYS A 46 -9.23 1.09 22.37
N ALA A 47 -9.78 -0.12 22.39
CA ALA A 47 -9.51 -1.09 23.46
C ALA A 47 -8.04 -1.56 23.46
N ASN A 48 -7.46 -1.84 22.29
CA ASN A 48 -6.07 -2.27 22.16
C ASN A 48 -5.07 -1.11 22.33
N TYR A 49 -5.44 0.10 21.93
CA TYR A 49 -4.60 1.30 22.06
C TYR A 49 -4.35 1.70 23.52
N ASN A 50 -5.33 1.47 24.40
CA ASN A 50 -5.22 1.78 25.83
C ASN A 50 -4.37 0.76 26.62
N GLN A 51 -3.89 -0.33 26.01
CA GLN A 51 -3.20 -1.40 26.75
C GLN A 51 -1.67 -1.45 26.63
N SER A 52 -0.96 -0.78 25.70
CA SER A 52 0.50 -1.02 25.60
C SER A 52 1.36 -0.02 24.80
N THR A 53 1.27 1.29 25.04
CA THR A 53 2.15 2.26 24.34
C THR A 53 3.62 2.28 24.79
N LYS A 54 4.02 1.50 25.82
CA LYS A 54 5.40 1.54 26.34
C LYS A 54 6.32 0.40 25.89
N GLU A 55 5.81 -0.75 25.43
CA GLU A 55 6.67 -1.93 25.15
C GLU A 55 6.71 -2.40 23.70
N ILE A 56 5.85 -1.87 22.81
CA ILE A 56 5.83 -2.30 21.39
C ILE A 56 7.02 -1.65 20.64
N PRO A 57 7.89 -2.46 20.00
CA PRO A 57 8.96 -1.98 19.12
C PRO A 57 8.44 -0.99 18.08
N ALA A 58 9.22 0.03 17.73
CA ALA A 58 8.78 1.05 16.77
C ALA A 58 8.35 0.47 15.41
N SER A 59 8.94 -0.65 14.99
CA SER A 59 8.60 -1.42 13.79
C SER A 59 7.18 -2.03 13.82
N GLU A 60 6.65 -2.27 15.02
CA GLU A 60 5.38 -2.97 15.26
C GLU A 60 4.26 -2.00 15.66
N ARG A 61 4.56 -0.70 15.82
CA ARG A 61 3.54 0.31 16.10
C ARG A 61 2.68 0.55 14.87
N ILE A 62 1.37 0.60 15.08
CA ILE A 62 0.40 1.00 14.05
C ILE A 62 0.70 2.45 13.67
N VAL A 63 1.03 2.67 12.40
CA VAL A 63 1.32 4.02 11.88
C VAL A 63 0.00 4.72 11.55
N LEU A 64 -0.25 5.83 12.23
CA LEU A 64 -1.35 6.74 11.91
C LEU A 64 -0.91 7.65 10.75
N GLY A 65 -1.40 7.36 9.55
CA GLY A 65 -1.11 8.14 8.35
C GLY A 65 -1.70 7.48 7.11
N GLY A 66 -1.90 8.25 6.05
CA GLY A 66 -2.28 7.73 4.74
C GLY A 66 -1.61 8.55 3.67
N ASP A 67 -1.30 7.89 2.54
CA ASP A 67 -0.57 8.51 1.44
C ASP A 67 -1.59 9.06 0.44
N PHE A 68 -2.52 9.87 0.97
CA PHE A 68 -3.81 10.20 0.34
C PHE A 68 -3.68 10.87 -1.04
N GLN A 69 -2.51 11.42 -1.36
CA GLN A 69 -2.26 12.11 -2.63
C GLN A 69 -1.43 11.28 -3.62
N ILE A 70 -0.80 10.19 -3.19
CA ILE A 70 0.06 9.39 -4.07
C ILE A 70 -0.73 8.76 -5.21
N TRP A 71 -1.98 8.37 -4.97
CA TRP A 71 -2.80 7.83 -6.04
C TRP A 71 -3.07 8.83 -7.17
N HIS A 72 -3.20 10.13 -6.88
CA HIS A 72 -3.39 11.13 -7.94
C HIS A 72 -2.16 11.23 -8.84
N LEU A 73 -0.96 11.25 -8.24
CA LEU A 73 0.29 11.20 -8.99
C LEU A 73 0.40 9.92 -9.85
N VAL A 74 0.09 8.77 -9.27
CA VAL A 74 0.09 7.49 -10.00
C VAL A 74 -0.95 7.48 -11.12
N ALA A 75 -2.14 8.03 -10.89
CA ALA A 75 -3.16 8.15 -11.93
C ALA A 75 -2.70 9.02 -13.09
N ASP A 76 -1.96 10.11 -12.83
CA ASP A 76 -1.37 10.94 -13.88
C ASP A 76 -0.26 10.21 -14.64
N ILE A 77 0.62 9.47 -13.94
CA ILE A 77 1.62 8.60 -14.59
C ILE A 77 0.93 7.57 -15.51
N LEU A 78 -0.16 6.96 -15.05
CA LEU A 78 -0.88 5.93 -15.82
C LEU A 78 -1.65 6.48 -17.04
N LYS A 79 -1.92 7.79 -17.10
CA LYS A 79 -2.48 8.42 -18.29
C LYS A 79 -1.44 8.54 -19.40
N GLU A 80 -0.20 8.86 -19.03
CA GLU A 80 0.90 9.11 -19.97
C GLU A 80 1.69 7.84 -20.30
N HIS A 81 1.75 6.88 -19.38
CA HIS A 81 2.56 5.68 -19.51
C HIS A 81 1.75 4.41 -19.27
N PRO A 82 1.75 3.46 -20.20
CA PRO A 82 1.14 2.16 -19.97
C PRO A 82 1.93 1.44 -18.87
N ALA A 83 1.32 1.24 -17.72
CA ALA A 83 1.87 0.46 -16.62
C ALA A 83 0.75 -0.28 -15.89
N ASN A 84 1.11 -1.37 -15.21
CA ASN A 84 0.19 -2.06 -14.33
C ASN A 84 0.21 -1.37 -12.97
N ALA A 85 -0.89 -1.41 -12.23
CA ALA A 85 -0.95 -0.79 -10.90
C ALA A 85 -1.81 -1.60 -9.92
N VAL A 86 -1.42 -1.57 -8.64
CA VAL A 86 -2.19 -2.15 -7.53
C VAL A 86 -2.22 -1.18 -6.36
N MET A 87 -3.40 -0.90 -5.83
CA MET A 87 -3.62 0.06 -4.75
C MET A 87 -4.44 -0.56 -3.62
N GLY A 88 -3.96 -0.40 -2.39
CA GLY A 88 -4.73 -0.71 -1.18
C GLY A 88 -5.73 0.40 -0.87
N LEU A 89 -7.02 0.06 -0.71
CA LEU A 89 -8.09 1.03 -0.48
C LEU A 89 -8.47 1.19 1.00
N LEU A 90 -8.04 0.26 1.86
CA LEU A 90 -8.23 0.39 3.31
C LEU A 90 -7.14 1.31 3.90
N PRO A 91 -7.48 2.17 4.88
CA PRO A 91 -6.49 3.00 5.55
C PRO A 91 -5.43 2.16 6.27
N ARG A 92 -4.17 2.64 6.22
CA ARG A 92 -3.01 2.02 6.88
C ARG A 92 -3.23 1.68 8.36
N LEU A 93 -4.03 2.50 9.05
CA LEU A 93 -4.41 2.29 10.45
C LEU A 93 -5.08 0.93 10.69
N PHE A 94 -5.82 0.39 9.72
CA PHE A 94 -6.46 -0.92 9.84
C PHE A 94 -5.58 -2.03 9.27
N ILE A 95 -4.91 -1.72 8.16
CA ILE A 95 -4.09 -2.66 7.41
C ILE A 95 -2.96 -1.91 6.70
N ASP A 96 -1.73 -2.25 7.06
CA ASP A 96 -0.51 -1.80 6.40
C ASP A 96 -0.08 -2.86 5.38
N TYR A 97 -0.46 -2.64 4.12
CA TYR A 97 -0.11 -3.51 3.00
C TYR A 97 1.40 -3.52 2.67
N ASN A 98 2.22 -2.71 3.34
CA ASN A 98 3.67 -2.67 3.15
C ASN A 98 4.46 -3.29 4.34
N ARG A 99 3.79 -4.08 5.18
CA ARG A 99 4.45 -4.84 6.26
C ARG A 99 4.76 -6.24 5.79
N PHE A 100 6.03 -6.65 5.84
CA PHE A 100 6.44 -8.01 5.46
C PHE A 100 5.83 -9.09 6.36
N ILE A 101 5.76 -8.84 7.68
CA ILE A 101 5.22 -9.77 8.68
C ILE A 101 3.70 -9.61 8.74
N PRO A 102 2.90 -10.59 8.29
CA PRO A 102 1.44 -10.44 8.22
C PRO A 102 0.77 -10.24 9.59
N GLU A 103 1.33 -10.81 10.65
CA GLU A 103 0.77 -10.77 12.01
C GLU A 103 0.67 -9.35 12.57
N ILE A 104 1.55 -8.45 12.10
CA ILE A 104 1.57 -7.03 12.47
C ILE A 104 1.06 -6.12 11.35
N ALA A 105 0.68 -6.68 10.20
CA ALA A 105 0.19 -5.93 9.06
C ALA A 105 -1.25 -5.45 9.24
N TYR A 106 -2.03 -6.04 10.14
CA TYR A 106 -3.42 -5.68 10.34
C TYR A 106 -3.81 -5.72 11.82
N THR A 107 -4.78 -4.89 12.17
CA THR A 107 -5.24 -4.72 13.55
C THR A 107 -6.28 -5.76 13.98
N ASP A 108 -6.83 -6.50 13.01
CA ASP A 108 -7.86 -7.53 13.23
C ASP A 108 -7.66 -8.67 12.21
N LYS A 109 -7.65 -9.93 12.67
CA LYS A 109 -7.42 -11.11 11.81
C LYS A 109 -8.41 -11.22 10.65
N ARG A 110 -9.60 -10.64 10.75
CA ARG A 110 -10.59 -10.61 9.65
C ARG A 110 -10.10 -9.80 8.45
N LEU A 111 -9.14 -8.90 8.65
CA LEU A 111 -8.54 -8.09 7.59
C LEU A 111 -7.48 -8.84 6.77
N LYS A 112 -7.03 -10.01 7.25
CA LYS A 112 -6.02 -10.86 6.60
C LYS A 112 -6.35 -11.14 5.14
N THR A 113 -7.61 -11.42 4.82
CA THR A 113 -8.02 -11.72 3.44
C THR A 113 -7.79 -10.54 2.48
N TYR A 114 -7.91 -9.30 2.96
CA TYR A 114 -7.65 -8.10 2.14
C TYR A 114 -6.15 -7.92 1.91
N TYR A 115 -5.33 -8.14 2.94
CA TYR A 115 -3.86 -8.15 2.85
C TYR A 115 -3.39 -9.17 1.81
N GLU A 116 -3.82 -10.43 1.96
CA GLU A 116 -3.46 -11.52 1.06
C GLU A 116 -3.94 -11.25 -0.37
N TYR A 117 -5.14 -10.68 -0.52
CA TYR A 117 -5.67 -10.36 -1.84
C TYR A 117 -4.83 -9.30 -2.57
N TYR A 118 -4.40 -8.25 -1.85
CA TYR A 118 -3.51 -7.21 -2.39
C TYR A 118 -2.21 -7.82 -2.92
N HIS A 119 -1.51 -8.63 -2.11
CA HIS A 119 -0.26 -9.26 -2.54
C HIS A 119 -0.48 -10.29 -3.64
N LYS A 120 -1.58 -11.05 -3.62
CA LYS A 120 -1.94 -11.98 -4.70
C LYS A 120 -2.15 -11.26 -6.03
N CYS A 121 -2.71 -10.06 -6.05
CA CYS A 121 -2.82 -9.26 -7.27
C CYS A 121 -1.44 -8.91 -7.83
N ILE A 122 -0.51 -8.46 -6.98
CA ILE A 122 0.86 -8.13 -7.38
C ILE A 122 1.56 -9.37 -7.95
N SER A 123 1.55 -10.50 -7.22
CA SER A 123 2.20 -11.75 -7.65
C SER A 123 1.69 -12.21 -9.02
N LYS A 124 0.37 -12.18 -9.25
CA LYS A 124 -0.20 -12.56 -10.56
C LYS A 124 0.25 -11.67 -11.71
N ILE A 125 0.40 -10.37 -11.48
CA ILE A 125 0.89 -9.45 -12.51
C ILE A 125 2.37 -9.76 -12.81
N ILE A 126 3.19 -9.94 -11.77
CA ILE A 126 4.61 -10.30 -11.91
C ILE A 126 4.77 -11.61 -12.68
N GLU A 127 4.08 -12.68 -12.26
CA GLU A 127 4.12 -14.00 -12.89
C GLU A 127 3.78 -13.90 -14.37
N ARG A 128 2.71 -13.20 -14.72
CA ARG A 128 2.30 -12.99 -16.11
C ARG A 128 3.36 -12.23 -16.90
N LEU A 129 3.88 -11.12 -16.38
CA LEU A 129 4.84 -10.29 -17.10
C LEU A 129 6.18 -11.01 -17.30
N LEU A 130 6.62 -11.83 -16.34
CA LEU A 130 7.85 -12.61 -16.47
C LEU A 130 7.79 -13.69 -17.57
N LEU A 131 6.60 -14.04 -18.08
CA LEU A 131 6.48 -14.92 -19.25
C LEU A 131 6.91 -14.23 -20.55
N ASN A 132 6.76 -12.90 -20.62
CA ASN A 132 7.02 -12.11 -21.83
C ASN A 132 8.27 -11.23 -21.70
N HIS A 133 8.69 -10.91 -20.48
CA HIS A 133 9.74 -9.94 -20.19
C HIS A 133 10.86 -10.58 -19.38
N LYS A 134 12.11 -10.30 -19.77
CA LYS A 134 13.30 -10.77 -19.04
C LYS A 134 13.39 -10.21 -17.61
N LYS A 135 12.83 -9.02 -17.39
CA LYS A 135 12.83 -8.29 -16.12
C LYS A 135 11.50 -7.56 -15.94
N VAL A 136 11.07 -7.43 -14.69
CA VAL A 136 9.90 -6.65 -14.28
C VAL A 136 10.36 -5.63 -13.24
N ILE A 137 9.91 -4.40 -13.37
CA ILE A 137 10.22 -3.31 -12.45
C ILE A 137 8.98 -3.06 -11.60
N LEU A 138 9.13 -3.17 -10.28
CA LEU A 138 8.11 -2.78 -9.32
C LEU A 138 8.52 -1.47 -8.65
N LEU A 139 7.66 -0.47 -8.77
CA LEU A 139 7.80 0.84 -8.14
C LEU A 139 6.78 0.95 -7.01
N ASP A 140 7.26 0.98 -5.77
CA ASP A 140 6.41 1.10 -4.59
C ASP A 140 6.33 2.56 -4.13
N MET A 141 5.16 3.17 -4.33
CA MET A 141 4.96 4.62 -4.20
C MET A 141 4.39 4.97 -2.83
N HIS A 142 5.08 5.84 -2.11
CA HIS A 142 4.71 6.32 -0.78
C HIS A 142 4.79 7.84 -0.68
N GLY A 143 4.04 8.40 0.25
CA GLY A 143 4.15 9.78 0.68
C GLY A 143 4.87 9.87 2.02
N PHE A 144 5.54 10.98 2.27
CA PHE A 144 6.08 11.29 3.60
C PHE A 144 5.57 12.65 4.06
N PHE A 145 5.03 12.70 5.28
CA PHE A 145 4.56 13.95 5.89
C PHE A 145 5.70 14.72 6.58
N ARG A 146 6.80 14.04 6.91
CA ARG A 146 7.98 14.63 7.56
C ARG A 146 9.21 14.27 6.76
N GLN A 147 10.11 15.23 6.61
CA GLN A 147 11.43 14.99 6.04
C GLN A 147 12.14 13.93 6.90
N PRO A 148 12.74 12.90 6.29
CA PRO A 148 13.41 11.85 7.06
C PRO A 148 14.70 12.32 7.72
N LEU A 149 15.29 13.43 7.24
CA LEU A 149 16.46 14.06 7.82
C LEU A 149 16.13 15.52 8.17
N ASN A 150 16.38 15.91 9.41
CA ASN A 150 15.97 17.22 9.94
C ASN A 150 16.69 18.40 9.28
N ASP A 151 17.86 18.17 8.69
CA ASP A 151 18.74 19.17 8.08
C ASP A 151 18.60 19.25 6.55
N LYS A 152 17.77 18.40 5.94
CA LYS A 152 17.64 18.30 4.49
C LYS A 152 16.19 18.30 4.06
N VAL A 153 15.97 18.83 2.85
CA VAL A 153 14.67 18.81 2.19
C VAL A 153 14.79 17.94 0.96
N PHE A 154 13.93 16.93 0.87
CA PHE A 154 13.80 16.07 -0.28
C PHE A 154 12.42 16.26 -0.90
N ASP A 155 12.38 16.39 -2.22
CA ASP A 155 11.14 16.29 -2.99
C ASP A 155 10.83 14.82 -3.31
N PHE A 156 11.87 14.04 -3.66
CA PHE A 156 11.79 12.63 -3.96
C PHE A 156 12.90 11.85 -3.25
N ILE A 157 12.55 10.63 -2.81
CA ILE A 157 13.48 9.70 -2.19
C ILE A 157 13.32 8.36 -2.89
N ILE A 158 14.44 7.82 -3.38
CA ILE A 158 14.47 6.51 -4.03
C ILE A 158 15.07 5.51 -3.04
N GLY A 159 14.23 4.64 -2.51
CA GLY A 159 14.65 3.49 -1.72
C GLY A 159 14.75 2.25 -2.59
N SER A 160 15.95 1.72 -2.80
CA SER A 160 16.19 0.48 -3.57
C SER A 160 16.61 -0.70 -2.69
N ASN A 161 16.67 -0.49 -1.36
CA ASN A 161 17.11 -1.47 -0.37
C ASN A 161 18.44 -2.17 -0.76
N ASN A 162 19.37 -1.42 -1.41
CA ASN A 162 20.62 -1.90 -2.03
C ASN A 162 21.29 -3.03 -1.24
N VAL A 163 20.96 -4.28 -1.58
CA VAL A 163 21.69 -5.46 -1.12
C VAL A 163 22.85 -5.65 -2.10
N ASN A 164 23.87 -4.82 -1.93
CA ASN A 164 25.10 -4.67 -2.75
C ASN A 164 24.95 -4.01 -4.15
N PRO A 165 25.73 -2.96 -4.46
CA PRO A 165 25.93 -2.47 -5.82
C PRO A 165 26.76 -3.44 -6.68
#